data_AF-A0A5C8CMB4-F1
#
_entry.id   AF-A0A5C8CMB4-F1
#
_cell.length_a   1.000
_cell.length_b   1.000
_cell.length_c   1.000
_cell.angle_alpha   90.00
_cell.angle_beta   90.00
_cell.angle_gamma   90.00
#
_symmetry.space_group_name_H-M   'P 1'
#
loop_
_entity.id
_entity.type
_entity.pdbx_description
1 polymer ?
#
loop_
_entity_poly.entity_id
_entity_poly.type
_entity_poly.pdbx_seq_one_letter_code
_entity_poly.pdbx_strand_id
1 'polypeptide(L)'
;MKTLFAAAFLAATAAGFSVANAMPAGPVSGGGADVIQVAGGCGPGFHRGPYGGCRANRGRVVVVRPPVVRKCRYWGPGRRVCRTWW
;
A
#
# COMPACT_ATOMS: atom_id res chain seq x y z
N MET A 1 61.22 -29.89 -7.95
CA MET A 1 60.77 -28.73 -8.77
C MET A 1 59.26 -28.74 -9.03
N LYS A 2 58.68 -29.82 -9.59
CA LYS A 2 57.22 -29.89 -9.87
C LYS A 2 56.31 -29.69 -8.63
N THR A 3 56.72 -30.20 -7.47
CA THR A 3 55.97 -30.09 -6.22
C THR A 3 55.93 -28.67 -5.65
N LEU A 4 56.97 -27.87 -5.90
CA LEU A 4 57.04 -26.48 -5.45
C LEU A 4 56.06 -25.60 -6.24
N PHE A 5 55.91 -25.86 -7.55
CA PHE A 5 54.91 -25.19 -8.37
C PHE A 5 53.48 -25.54 -7.96
N ALA A 6 53.21 -26.81 -7.66
CA ALA A 6 51.89 -27.24 -7.18
C ALA A 6 51.52 -26.59 -5.84
N ALA A 7 52.48 -26.53 -4.91
CA ALA A 7 52.27 -25.88 -3.61
C ALA A 7 52.04 -24.37 -3.74
N ALA A 8 52.81 -23.70 -4.61
CA ALA A 8 52.64 -22.27 -4.88
C ALA A 8 51.28 -21.95 -5.52
N PHE A 9 50.82 -22.81 -6.45
CA PHE A 9 49.54 -22.63 -7.13
C PHE A 9 48.35 -22.84 -6.17
N LEU A 10 48.43 -23.84 -5.29
CA LEU A 10 47.43 -24.09 -4.24
C LEU A 10 47.38 -22.95 -3.21
N ALA A 11 48.53 -22.43 -2.80
CA ALA A 11 48.60 -21.29 -1.88
C ALA A 11 48.00 -20.02 -2.50
N ALA A 12 48.30 -19.77 -3.78
CA ALA A 12 47.77 -18.62 -4.51
C ALA A 12 46.25 -18.71 -4.72
N THR A 13 45.71 -19.89 -5.02
CA THR A 13 44.25 -20.07 -5.14
C THR A 13 43.56 -19.94 -3.79
N ALA A 14 44.10 -20.52 -2.72
CA ALA A 14 43.55 -20.39 -1.37
C ALA A 14 43.49 -18.92 -0.88
N ALA A 15 44.50 -18.11 -1.20
CA ALA A 15 44.54 -16.70 -0.86
C ALA A 15 43.65 -15.81 -1.76
N GLY A 16 43.26 -16.32 -2.93
CA GLY A 16 42.45 -15.60 -3.94
C GLY A 16 40.95 -15.79 -3.82
N PHE A 17 40.45 -16.65 -2.92
CA PHE A 17 39.02 -16.76 -2.64
C PHE A 17 38.55 -15.52 -1.88
N SER A 18 38.22 -14.50 -2.67
CA SER A 18 37.71 -13.22 -2.19
C SER A 18 36.44 -13.41 -1.36
N VAL A 19 36.34 -12.68 -0.25
CA VAL A 19 35.14 -12.55 0.55
C VAL A 19 34.01 -11.98 -0.32
N ALA A 20 33.00 -12.81 -0.60
CA ALA A 20 31.76 -12.31 -1.16
C ALA A 20 31.12 -11.38 -0.13
N ASN A 21 31.21 -10.08 -0.37
CA ASN A 21 30.55 -9.07 0.45
C ASN A 21 29.06 -9.10 0.14
N ALA A 22 28.32 -9.98 0.81
CA ALA A 22 26.87 -9.87 0.86
C ALA A 22 26.53 -8.63 1.69
N MET A 23 25.82 -7.66 1.11
CA MET A 23 25.33 -6.53 1.89
C MET A 23 24.47 -7.05 3.05
N PRO A 24 24.70 -6.59 4.29
CA PRO A 24 23.82 -6.93 5.41
C PRO A 24 22.39 -6.53 5.10
N ALA A 25 21.44 -7.43 5.35
CA ALA A 25 20.03 -7.09 5.27
C ALA A 25 19.75 -5.96 6.27
N GLY A 26 19.47 -4.76 5.75
CA GLY A 26 19.10 -3.61 6.56
C GLY A 26 17.68 -3.79 7.14
N PRO A 27 17.40 -3.22 8.33
CA PRO A 27 16.06 -3.26 8.88
C PRO A 27 15.10 -2.53 7.93
N VAL A 28 14.10 -3.27 7.44
CA VAL A 28 12.95 -2.64 6.80
C VAL A 28 12.18 -1.91 7.89
N SER A 29 12.21 -0.58 7.87
CA SER A 29 11.29 0.20 8.69
C SER A 29 9.90 -0.17 8.22
N GLY A 30 9.11 -0.78 9.09
CA GLY A 30 7.69 -1.07 8.86
C GLY A 30 6.92 0.23 8.76
N GLY A 31 7.15 0.99 7.69
CA GLY A 31 6.25 2.04 7.25
C GLY A 31 4.94 1.35 6.93
N GLY A 32 3.89 1.74 7.64
CA GLY A 32 2.54 1.24 7.42
C GLY A 32 2.30 1.20 5.92
N ALA A 33 1.95 0.02 5.41
CA ALA A 33 1.80 -0.17 3.97
C ALA A 33 0.98 0.99 3.41
N ASP A 34 1.37 1.55 2.25
CA ASP A 34 0.57 2.51 1.47
C ASP A 34 -0.73 1.85 0.92
N VAL A 35 -1.26 0.87 1.65
CA VAL A 35 -2.52 0.19 1.42
C VAL A 35 -3.60 1.06 2.05
N ILE A 36 -4.16 1.93 1.23
CA ILE A 36 -5.43 2.57 1.51
C ILE A 36 -6.47 1.45 1.60
N GLN A 37 -7.01 1.22 2.81
CA GLN A 37 -8.05 0.23 3.05
C GLN A 37 -9.37 0.74 2.44
N VAL A 38 -9.51 0.59 1.12
CA VAL A 38 -10.78 0.85 0.44
C VAL A 38 -11.72 -0.29 0.80
N ALA A 39 -12.92 0.03 1.26
CA ALA A 39 -13.92 -0.94 1.73
C ALA A 39 -14.27 -1.99 0.65
N GLY A 40 -13.51 -3.09 0.56
CA GLY A 40 -13.81 -4.33 -0.18
C GLY A 40 -14.22 -4.23 -1.65
N GLY A 41 -14.28 -3.03 -2.24
CA GLY A 41 -14.91 -2.72 -3.53
C GLY A 41 -16.44 -2.62 -3.52
N CYS A 42 -17.14 -3.21 -2.54
CA CYS A 42 -18.60 -3.36 -2.59
C CYS A 42 -19.41 -2.28 -1.87
N GLY A 43 -18.76 -1.43 -1.06
CA GLY A 43 -19.44 -0.36 -0.33
C GLY A 43 -20.24 -0.84 0.91
N PRO A 44 -20.78 0.10 1.70
CA PRO A 44 -21.50 -0.23 2.94
C PRO A 44 -22.73 -1.11 2.71
N GLY A 45 -22.83 -2.20 3.48
CA GLY A 45 -23.96 -3.14 3.35
C GLY A 45 -23.77 -4.21 2.28
N PHE A 46 -22.60 -4.31 1.63
CA PHE A 46 -22.29 -5.35 0.66
C PHE A 46 -20.94 -6.04 0.94
N HIS A 47 -20.80 -7.29 0.48
CA HIS A 47 -19.56 -8.08 0.53
C HIS A 47 -19.28 -8.73 -0.83
N ARG A 48 -18.01 -9.09 -1.10
CA ARG A 48 -17.67 -9.89 -2.29
C ARG A 48 -18.17 -11.31 -2.13
N GLY A 49 -18.94 -11.78 -3.10
CA GLY A 49 -19.36 -13.17 -3.20
C GLY A 49 -18.29 -14.08 -3.82
N PRO A 50 -18.50 -15.40 -3.83
CA PRO A 50 -17.55 -16.38 -4.37
C PRO A 50 -17.21 -16.17 -5.85
N TYR A 51 -18.12 -15.57 -6.63
CA TYR A 51 -17.94 -15.30 -8.06
C TYR A 51 -17.45 -13.86 -8.35
N GLY A 52 -16.88 -13.18 -7.36
CA GLY A 52 -16.32 -11.82 -7.51
C GLY A 52 -17.35 -10.68 -7.56
N GLY A 53 -18.64 -10.97 -7.70
CA GLY A 53 -19.71 -9.96 -7.64
C GLY A 53 -20.02 -9.48 -6.21
N CYS A 54 -20.56 -8.27 -6.09
CA CYS A 54 -21.00 -7.71 -4.82
C CYS A 54 -22.41 -8.20 -4.44
N ARG A 55 -22.58 -8.62 -3.17
CA ARG A 55 -23.85 -9.11 -2.62
C ARG A 55 -24.22 -8.34 -1.37
N ALA A 56 -25.51 -8.11 -1.16
CA ALA A 56 -25.99 -7.49 0.07
C ALA A 56 -25.65 -8.38 1.28
N ASN A 57 -25.14 -7.76 2.35
CA ASN A 57 -25.00 -8.40 3.65
C ASN A 57 -26.40 -8.79 4.14
N ARG A 58 -26.53 -9.87 4.93
CA ARG A 58 -27.82 -10.20 5.56
C ARG A 58 -28.24 -9.03 6.45
N GLY A 59 -29.22 -8.25 6.00
CA GLY A 59 -29.65 -7.01 6.65
C GLY A 59 -30.06 -5.93 5.65
N ARG A 60 -30.52 -4.79 6.15
CA ARG A 60 -30.94 -3.65 5.32
C ARG A 60 -29.72 -3.05 4.61
N VAL A 61 -29.81 -2.87 3.29
CA VAL A 61 -28.78 -2.14 2.52
C VAL A 61 -28.76 -0.69 2.99
N VAL A 62 -27.62 -0.24 3.50
CA VAL A 62 -27.42 1.16 3.90
C VAL A 62 -26.81 1.90 2.72
N VAL A 63 -27.67 2.51 1.90
CA VAL A 63 -27.22 3.49 0.90
C VAL A 63 -27.03 4.83 1.61
N VAL A 64 -25.77 5.16 1.94
CA VAL A 64 -25.46 6.49 2.50
C VAL A 64 -25.52 7.50 1.36
N ARG A 65 -26.50 8.40 1.40
CA ARG A 65 -26.54 9.53 0.47
C ARG A 65 -25.35 10.44 0.80
N PRO A 66 -24.55 10.89 -0.19
CA PRO A 66 -23.44 11.79 0.09
C PRO A 66 -23.93 13.05 0.82
N PRO A 67 -23.12 13.60 1.75
CA PRO A 67 -23.51 14.79 2.49
C PRO A 67 -23.73 15.96 1.53
N VAL A 68 -24.93 16.55 1.57
CA VAL A 68 -25.23 17.77 0.82
C VAL A 68 -24.59 18.96 1.51
N VAL A 69 -23.46 19.43 0.99
CA VAL A 69 -22.81 20.64 1.52
C VAL A 69 -23.58 21.87 1.04
N ARG A 70 -24.17 22.64 1.96
CA ARG A 70 -24.78 23.92 1.65
C ARG A 70 -23.71 25.00 1.61
N LYS A 71 -23.49 25.63 0.45
CA LYS A 71 -22.65 26.83 0.38
C LYS A 71 -23.55 28.06 0.53
N CYS A 72 -23.25 28.88 1.53
CA CYS A 72 -23.93 30.14 1.78
C CYS A 72 -23.08 31.29 1.25
N ARG A 73 -23.72 32.22 0.53
CA ARG A 73 -23.10 33.48 0.09
C ARG A 73 -23.86 34.66 0.69
N TYR A 74 -23.12 35.65 1.18
CA TYR A 74 -23.68 36.91 1.69
C TYR A 74 -23.81 37.93 0.56
N TRP A 75 -24.94 38.63 0.54
CA TRP A 75 -25.25 39.67 -0.45
C TRP A 75 -25.81 40.92 0.25
N GLY A 76 -24.91 41.62 0.95
CA GLY A 76 -25.23 42.84 1.71
C GLY A 76 -25.71 42.57 3.15
N PRO A 77 -26.10 43.63 3.87
CA PRO A 77 -26.49 43.55 5.28
C PRO A 77 -27.71 42.65 5.46
N GLY A 78 -27.57 41.59 6.27
CA GLY A 78 -28.66 40.69 6.64
C GLY A 78 -29.13 39.70 5.57
N ARG A 79 -28.58 39.71 4.34
CA ARG A 79 -28.99 38.77 3.27
C ARG A 79 -27.99 37.63 3.11
N ARG A 80 -28.40 36.42 3.50
CA ARG A 80 -27.67 35.16 3.28
C ARG A 80 -28.47 34.28 2.34
N VAL A 81 -27.86 33.86 1.22
CA VAL A 81 -28.46 32.88 0.31
C VAL A 81 -27.65 31.59 0.38
N CYS A 82 -28.28 30.50 0.82
CA CYS A 82 -27.66 29.17 0.87
C CYS A 82 -28.22 28.29 -0.24
N ARG A 83 -27.36 27.81 -1.15
CA ARG A 83 -27.74 26.87 -2.21
C ARG A 83 -27.09 25.50 -1.95
N THR A 84 -27.87 24.43 -2.14
CA THR A 84 -27.34 23.07 -2.31
C THR A 84 -26.82 22.98 -3.74
N TRP A 85 -25.51 22.86 -3.89
CA TRP A 85 -24.90 22.54 -5.18
C TRP A 85 -24.67 21.02 -5.23
N TRP A 86 -25.06 20.40 -6.35
CA TRP A 86 -24.80 19.00 -6.70
C TRP A 86 -23.89 18.97 -7.92
#